data_AF-A0A5K0WEA6-F1
#
_entry.id   AF-A0A5K0WEA6-F1
#
_cell.length_a   1.000
_cell.length_b   1.000
_cell.length_c   1.000
_cell.angle_alpha   90.00
_cell.angle_beta   90.00
_cell.angle_gamma   90.00
#
_symmetry.space_group_name_H-M   'P 1'
#
loop_
_entity.id
_entity.type
_entity.pdbx_description
1 polymer ?
#
loop_
_entity_poly.entity_id
_entity_poly.type
_entity_poly.pdbx_seq_one_letter_code
_entity_poly.pdbx_strand_id
1 'polypeptide(L)' 'ANFDPCSDDYIYNYLNLPEVQEALHANVTGLEWPWASC' A
#
# COMPACT_ATOMS: atom_id res chain seq x y z
N ALA A 1 11.40 17.60 -15.02
CA ALA A 1 10.77 16.52 -14.25
C ALA A 1 10.22 17.14 -12.96
N ASN A 2 8.95 16.92 -12.64
CA ASN A 2 8.37 17.39 -11.38
C ASN A 2 8.42 16.21 -10.41
N PHE A 3 9.32 16.27 -9.44
CA PHE A 3 9.41 15.27 -8.38
C PHE A 3 8.33 15.59 -7.36
N ASP A 4 7.42 14.65 -7.11
CA ASP A 4 6.44 14.76 -6.05
C ASP A 4 6.97 14.07 -4.79
N PRO A 5 7.38 14.84 -3.76
CA PRO A 5 7.91 14.27 -2.52
C PRO A 5 6.84 13.48 -1.72
N CYS A 6 5.55 13.61 -2.07
CA CYS A 6 4.46 12.93 -1.39
C CYS A 6 4.10 11.58 -2.04
N SER A 7 4.88 11.11 -3.02
CA SER A 7 4.60 9.86 -3.75
C SER A 7 4.44 8.66 -2.82
N ASP A 8 5.22 8.61 -1.74
CA ASP A 8 5.18 7.54 -0.76
C ASP A 8 3.83 7.47 -0.03
N ASP A 9 3.21 8.62 0.27
CA ASP A 9 1.90 8.67 0.92
C ASP A 9 0.82 8.07 0.02
N TYR A 10 0.85 8.37 -1.28
CA TYR A 10 -0.13 7.82 -2.22
C TYR A 10 0.01 6.29 -2.32
N ILE A 11 1.25 5.79 -2.37
CA ILE A 11 1.54 4.35 -2.44
C ILE A 11 1.08 3.67 -1.15
N TYR A 12 1.41 4.24 0.01
CA TYR A 12 1.00 3.72 1.31
C TYR A 12 -0.51 3.62 1.42
N ASN A 13 -1.24 4.67 1.02
CA ASN A 13 -2.69 4.68 1.06
C ASN A 13 -3.29 3.63 0.11
N TYR A 14 -2.80 3.55 -1.13
CA TYR A 14 -3.34 2.63 -2.13
C TYR A 14 -3.11 1.16 -1.77
N LEU A 15 -1.91 0.79 -1.31
CA LEU A 15 -1.57 -0.61 -1.00
C LEU A 15 -2.16 -1.11 0.32
N ASN A 16 -2.72 -0.22 1.15
CA ASN A 16 -3.46 -0.58 2.35
C ASN A 16 -4.99 -0.63 2.16
N LEU A 17 -5.50 -0.43 0.94
CA LEU A 17 -6.91 -0.64 0.62
C LEU A 17 -7.24 -2.16 0.59
N PRO A 18 -8.31 -2.61 1.27
CA PRO A 18 -8.69 -4.03 1.29
C PRO A 18 -8.88 -4.62 -0.11
N GLU A 19 -9.53 -3.90 -1.01
CA GLU A 19 -9.78 -4.33 -2.39
C GLU A 19 -8.50 -4.46 -3.22
N VAL A 20 -7.50 -3.61 -2.94
CA VAL A 20 -6.19 -3.68 -3.59
C VAL A 20 -5.41 -4.87 -3.06
N GLN A 21 -5.44 -5.10 -1.75
CA GLN A 21 -4.80 -6.27 -1.15
C GLN A 21 -5.43 -7.57 -1.64
N GLU A 22 -6.76 -7.64 -1.76
CA GLU A 22 -7.47 -8.78 -2.34
C GLU A 22 -7.08 -9.01 -3.80
N ALA A 23 -7.07 -7.96 -4.63
CA ALA A 23 -6.68 -8.05 -6.03
C ALA A 23 -5.23 -8.51 -6.25
N LEU A 24 -4.34 -8.21 -5.30
CA LEU A 24 -2.94 -8.63 -5.32
C LEU A 24 -2.69 -9.98 -4.64
N HIS A 25 -3.73 -10.62 -4.10
CA HIS A 25 -3.61 -11.80 -3.24
C HIS A 25 -2.65 -11.56 -2.05
N ALA A 26 -2.64 -10.35 -1.51
CA ALA A 26 -1.89 -9.94 -0.32
C ALA A 26 -2.79 -10.04 0.92
N ASN A 27 -2.18 -9.99 2.11
CA ASN A 27 -2.88 -10.00 3.39
C ASN A 27 -3.88 -11.17 3.59
N VAL A 28 -3.65 -12.32 2.92
CA VAL A 28 -4.57 -13.48 2.92
C VAL A 28 -4.81 -14.04 4.32
N THR A 29 -3.82 -13.91 5.21
CA THR A 29 -3.89 -14.41 6.60
C THR A 29 -4.23 -13.35 7.63
N GLY A 30 -4.49 -12.10 7.24
CA GLY A 30 -4.75 -11.01 8.18
C GLY A 30 -3.50 -10.61 8.98
N LEU A 31 -2.50 -10.08 8.30
CA LEU A 31 -1.31 -9.46 8.88
C LEU A 31 -1.70 -8.36 9.87
N GLU A 32 -1.02 -8.33 11.01
CA GLU A 32 -1.27 -7.35 12.08
C GLU A 32 -0.75 -5.94 11.74
N TRP A 33 0.17 -5.84 10.77
CA TRP A 33 0.82 -4.60 10.39
C TRP A 33 0.45 -4.17 8.97
N PRO A 34 0.29 -2.85 8.73
CA PRO A 34 0.04 -2.33 7.39
C PRO A 34 1.26 -2.54 6.49
N TRP A 35 1.02 -2.51 5.18
CA TRP A 35 2.08 -2.40 4.20
C TRP A 35 2.81 -1.06 4.36
N ALA A 36 4.14 -1.06 4.22
CA ALA A 36 4.96 0.16 4.21
C ALA A 36 6.12 0.01 3.21
N SER A 37 6.59 1.14 2.69
CA SER A 37 7.84 1.23 1.92
C SER A 37 9.07 1.13 2.82
N CYS A 38 10.22 0.78 2.23
CA CYS A 38 11.51 0.61 2.91
C CYS A 38 12.45 1.80 2.67
#